data_AF-A0A932LGY6-F1
#
_entry.id   AF-A0A932LGY6-F1
#
_cell.length_a   1.000
_cell.length_b   1.000
_cell.length_c   1.000
_cell.angle_alpha   90.00
_cell.angle_beta   90.00
_cell.angle_gamma   90.00
#
_symmetry.space_group_name_H-M   'P 1'
#
loop_
_entity.id
_entity.type
_entity.pdbx_description
1 polymer ?
#
loop_
_entity_poly.entity_id
_entity_poly.type
_entity_poly.pdbx_seq_one_letter_code
_entity_poly.pdbx_strand_id
1 'polypeptide(L)' 'MTPRPSRKLRRRVAERADNRCEYCLVRQQLSASVHQIDHVIADKHGGPTTFENLALSCTPWNEQT' A
#
# COMPACT_ATOMS: atom_id res chain seq x y z
N MET A 1 7.15 14.67 -3.01
CA MET A 1 6.00 14.63 -3.96
C MET A 1 6.26 13.54 -4.99
N THR A 2 6.21 12.28 -4.59
CA THR A 2 6.21 11.18 -5.56
C THR A 2 4.88 11.11 -6.29
N PRO A 3 4.90 10.71 -7.58
CA PRO A 3 3.69 10.54 -8.34
C PRO A 3 2.81 9.44 -7.74
N ARG A 4 1.50 9.69 -7.76
CA ARG A 4 0.47 8.72 -7.37
C ARG A 4 0.68 7.40 -8.15
N PRO A 5 0.67 6.22 -7.49
CA PRO A 5 0.88 4.95 -8.18
C PRO A 5 -0.17 4.73 -9.30
N SER A 6 0.29 4.27 -10.47
CA SER A 6 -0.60 3.97 -11.59
C SER A 6 -1.61 2.86 -11.24
N ARG A 7 -2.78 2.85 -11.88
CA ARG A 7 -3.82 1.83 -11.63
C ARG A 7 -3.30 0.39 -11.83
N LYS A 8 -2.41 0.18 -12.81
CA LYS A 8 -1.75 -1.11 -13.07
C LYS A 8 -0.84 -1.50 -11.91
N LEU A 9 -0.05 -0.56 -11.38
CA LEU A 9 0.83 -0.81 -10.25
C LEU A 9 0.06 -1.13 -8.98
N ARG A 10 -1.01 -0.36 -8.67
CA ARG A 10 -1.90 -0.63 -7.54
C ARG A 10 -2.51 -2.03 -7.60
N ARG A 11 -2.97 -2.44 -8.79
CA ARG A 11 -3.53 -3.78 -9.01
C ARG A 11 -2.50 -4.88 -8.78
N ARG A 12 -1.28 -4.73 -9.31
CA ARG A 12 -0.19 -5.70 -9.10
C ARG A 12 0.14 -5.88 -7.62
N VAL A 13 0.20 -4.79 -6.86
CA VAL A 13 0.47 -4.83 -5.40
C VAL A 13 -0.65 -5.59 -4.68
N ALA A 14 -1.91 -5.28 -5.00
CA ALA A 14 -3.05 -5.97 -4.40
C ALA A 14 -3.10 -7.47 -4.75
N GLU A 15 -2.78 -7.83 -6.00
CA GLU A 15 -2.70 -9.22 -6.46
C GLU A 15 -1.56 -9.97 -5.74
N ARG A 16 -0.37 -9.34 -5.60
CA ARG A 16 0.75 -9.91 -4.83
C ARG A 16 0.36 -10.19 -3.38
N ALA A 17 -0.41 -9.30 -2.77
CA ALA A 17 -0.86 -9.41 -1.40
C ALA A 17 -2.05 -10.37 -1.21
N ASP A 18 -2.58 -10.98 -2.28
CA ASP A 18 -3.82 -11.77 -2.24
C ASP A 18 -5.00 -10.99 -1.61
N ASN A 19 -5.08 -9.69 -1.90
CA ASN A 19 -6.01 -8.75 -1.27
C ASN A 19 -5.98 -8.79 0.27
N ARG A 20 -4.81 -9.02 0.87
CA ARG A 20 -4.58 -8.92 2.32
C ARG A 20 -3.70 -7.74 2.65
N CYS A 21 -3.89 -7.16 3.83
CA CYS A 21 -2.94 -6.22 4.39
C CYS A 21 -1.59 -6.91 4.53
N GLU A 22 -0.51 -6.32 4.03
CA GLU A 22 0.83 -6.90 4.15
C GLU A 22 1.41 -6.76 5.56
N TYR A 23 0.88 -5.83 6.35
CA TYR A 23 1.31 -5.63 7.74
C TYR A 23 0.58 -6.56 8.72
N CYS A 24 -0.74 -6.67 8.62
CA CYS A 24 -1.55 -7.43 9.58
C CYS A 24 -2.18 -8.71 9.02
N LEU A 25 -2.00 -8.99 7.72
CA LEU A 25 -2.50 -10.19 7.02
C LEU A 25 -4.03 -10.33 6.97
N VAL A 26 -4.77 -9.33 7.43
CA VAL A 26 -6.24 -9.29 7.32
C VAL A 26 -6.64 -9.20 5.85
N ARG A 27 -7.60 -10.05 5.45
CA ARG A 27 -8.22 -9.98 4.11
C ARG A 27 -9.05 -8.71 3.97
N GLN A 28 -9.05 -8.11 2.78
CA GLN A 28 -9.90 -6.97 2.42
C GLN A 28 -11.37 -7.18 2.76
N GLN A 29 -11.86 -8.40 2.59
CA GLN A 29 -13.26 -8.76 2.89
C GLN A 29 -13.59 -8.79 4.39
N LEU A 30 -12.58 -8.91 5.24
CA LEU A 30 -12.72 -8.96 6.71
C LEU A 30 -12.33 -7.64 7.38
N SER A 31 -11.81 -6.68 6.61
CA SER A 31 -11.45 -5.36 7.10
C SER A 31 -12.63 -4.41 7.00
N ALA A 32 -12.89 -3.67 8.08
CA ALA A 32 -13.85 -2.56 8.06
C ALA A 32 -13.39 -1.40 7.16
N SER A 33 -12.08 -1.31 6.87
CA SER A 33 -11.47 -0.28 6.04
C SER A 33 -11.09 -0.80 4.65
N VAL A 34 -11.22 0.05 3.65
CA VAL A 34 -10.67 -0.20 2.32
C VAL A 34 -9.15 -0.17 2.39
N HIS A 35 -8.50 -1.22 1.90
CA HIS A 35 -7.05 -1.25 1.84
C HIS A 35 -6.55 -0.25 0.82
N GLN A 36 -5.54 0.51 1.23
CA GLN A 36 -4.89 1.51 0.43
C GLN A 36 -3.47 1.05 0.08
N ILE A 37 -2.90 1.73 -0.90
CA ILE A 37 -1.51 1.50 -1.27
C ILE A 37 -0.67 2.42 -0.40
N ASP A 38 0.26 1.82 0.31
CA ASP A 38 1.15 2.47 1.26
C ASP A 38 2.60 2.34 0.80
N HIS A 39 3.42 3.34 1.10
CA HIS A 39 4.84 3.30 0.80
C HIS A 39 5.61 2.76 2.01
N VAL A 40 6.26 1.61 1.87
CA VAL A 40 7.06 0.99 2.95
C VAL A 40 8.13 1.96 3.45
N ILE A 41 8.87 2.56 2.51
CA ILE A 41 9.69 3.75 2.75
C ILE A 41 8.85 4.95 2.33
N ALA A 42 8.47 5.82 3.28
CA ALA A 42 7.61 6.97 3.00
C ALA A 42 8.21 7.93 1.94
N ASP A 43 7.34 8.60 1.17
CA ASP A 43 7.73 9.59 0.16
C ASP A 43 8.64 10.69 0.74
N LYS A 44 8.31 11.18 1.93
CA LYS A 44 9.09 12.23 2.62
C LYS A 44 10.53 11.81 2.95
N HIS A 45 10.80 10.50 3.00
CA HIS A 45 12.13 9.94 3.20
C HIS A 45 12.80 9.56 1.87
N GLY A 46 12.24 9.98 0.74
CA GLY A 46 12.75 9.66 -0.60
C GLY A 46 12.36 8.26 -1.08
N GLY A 47 11.36 7.63 -0.48
CA GLY A 47 10.91 6.30 -0.88
C GLY A 47 10.30 6.31 -2.29
N PRO A 48 10.76 5.44 -3.20
CA PRO A 48 10.31 5.47 -4.59
C PRO A 48 8.92 4.82 -4.73
N THR A 49 8.12 5.27 -5.71
CA THR A 49 6.85 4.61 -6.08
C THR A 49 7.12 3.39 -6.96
N THR A 50 7.65 2.32 -6.37
CA THR A 50 7.99 1.06 -7.07
C THR A 50 7.18 -0.11 -6.54
N PHE A 51 7.13 -1.21 -7.29
CA PHE A 51 6.35 -2.38 -6.89
C PHE A 51 6.84 -2.98 -5.56
N GLU A 52 8.13 -2.86 -5.29
CA GLU A 52 8.84 -3.40 -4.13
C GLU A 52 8.67 -2.50 -2.89
N ASN A 53 8.48 -1.19 -3.08
CA ASN A 53 8.31 -0.22 -2.00
C ASN A 53 6.83 0.09 -1.71
N LEU A 54 5.90 -0.53 -2.42
CA LEU A 54 4.47 -0.35 -2.22
C LEU A 54 3.85 -1.59 -1.58
N ALA A 55 3.10 -1.39 -0.52
CA ALA A 55 2.38 -2.42 0.21
C ALA A 55 0.86 -2.16 0.18
N LEU A 56 0.07 -3.24 0.19
CA LEU A 56 -1.37 -3.12 0.47
C LEU A 56 -1.59 -3.02 1.98
N SER A 57 -2.21 -1.93 2.46
CA SER A 57 -2.42 -1.68 3.89
C SER A 57 -3.87 -1.39 4.23
N CYS A 58 -4.40 -2.00 5.29
CA CYS A 58 -5.75 -1.72 5.81
C CYS A 58 -5.88 -0.36 6.50
N THR A 59 -4.75 0.22 6.90
CA THR A 59 -4.66 1.51 7.57
C THR A 59 -3.57 2.34 6.91
N PRO A 60 -3.83 3.60 6.53
CA PRO A 60 -2.76 4.52 6.15
C PRO A 60 -1.89 4.77 7.39
N TRP A 61 -0.79 4.04 7.52
CA TRP A 61 0.13 4.24 8.64
C TRP A 61 1.04 5.45 8.40
N ASN A 62 1.34 5.74 7.13
CA ASN A 62 2.33 6.74 6.74
C ASN A 62 1.80 8.15 6.47
N GLU A 63 0.55 8.48 6.81
CA GLU A 63 0.04 9.86 6.77
C GLU A 63 0.36 10.69 8.02
N GLN A 64 1.06 10.13 9.01
CA GLN A 64 1.37 10.77 10.30
C GLN A 64 2.77 11.43 10.37
N THR A 65 3.08 12.35 9.45
CA THR A 65 4.23 13.27 9.62
C THR A 65 4.00 14.61 9.00
#